data_AF-A0A1K2FBP5-F1
#
_entry.id   AF-A0A1K2FBP5-F1
#
_cell.length_a   1.000
_cell.length_b   1.000
_cell.length_c   1.000
_cell.angle_alpha   90.00
_cell.angle_beta   90.00
_cell.angle_gamma   90.00
#
_symmetry.space_group_name_H-M   'P 1'
#
loop_
_entity.id
_entity.type
_entity.pdbx_description
1 polymer ?
#
loop_
_entity_poly.entity_id
_entity_poly.type
_entity_poly.pdbx_seq_one_letter_code
_entity_poly.pdbx_strand_id
1 'polypeptide(L)'
;MGRPPGVASPTWPASTETSPPPWPLELLSGLDLRATTLTTQIAALVRDAGTTRDVEDRDRVLGTEAAVAGIVSAQVMAELAVCFHHAVQNDHGKVNTAISRLCDLTRDNYAYYVDIAQFMADTPLDQVSGARWLDSEQHTRNRWRGLVTARQAHHSGR
;
A
#
# COMPACT_ATOMS: atom_id res chain seq x y z
N MET A 1 55.41 -28.64 -25.09
CA MET A 1 54.43 -27.68 -25.65
C MET A 1 53.27 -28.49 -26.20
N GLY A 2 52.26 -28.77 -25.37
CA GLY A 2 51.13 -29.63 -25.70
C GLY A 2 49.88 -28.79 -25.97
N ARG A 3 49.27 -28.94 -27.15
CA ARG A 3 47.92 -28.43 -27.44
C ARG A 3 46.88 -29.47 -26.99
N PRO A 4 45.79 -29.08 -26.32
CA PRO A 4 44.70 -30.00 -25.99
C PRO A 4 43.79 -30.24 -27.22
N PRO A 5 43.03 -31.36 -27.23
CA PRO A 5 42.16 -31.75 -28.34
C PRO A 5 40.87 -30.93 -28.39
N GLY A 6 40.32 -30.81 -29.61
CA GLY A 6 39.14 -30.00 -29.92
C GLY A 6 37.86 -30.49 -29.26
N VAL A 7 37.10 -29.55 -28.70
CA VAL A 7 35.74 -29.75 -28.22
C VAL A 7 34.80 -29.83 -29.42
N ALA A 8 34.06 -30.93 -29.53
CA ALA A 8 32.97 -31.07 -30.48
C ALA A 8 31.80 -30.17 -30.07
N SER A 9 31.32 -29.32 -30.97
CA SER A 9 30.10 -28.54 -30.78
C SER A 9 28.87 -29.44 -30.93
N PRO A 10 27.85 -29.35 -30.05
CA PRO A 10 26.61 -30.08 -30.25
C PRO A 10 25.75 -29.37 -31.30
N THR A 11 25.46 -30.04 -32.40
CA THR A 11 24.40 -29.67 -33.34
C THR A 11 23.05 -29.97 -32.71
N TRP A 12 22.32 -28.92 -32.33
CA TRP A 12 20.92 -29.01 -31.91
C TRP A 12 20.00 -29.18 -33.13
N PRO A 13 19.01 -30.10 -33.10
CA PRO A 13 18.03 -30.20 -34.18
C PRO A 13 17.11 -28.97 -34.18
N ALA A 14 16.85 -28.42 -35.37
CA ALA A 14 15.90 -27.35 -35.59
C ALA A 14 14.51 -27.79 -35.11
N SER A 15 14.05 -27.21 -33.99
CA SER A 15 12.72 -27.45 -33.47
C SER A 15 11.71 -26.62 -34.26
N THR A 16 10.72 -27.31 -34.80
CA THR A 16 9.54 -26.75 -35.45
C THR A 16 8.84 -25.74 -34.58
N GLU A 17 8.55 -24.59 -35.19
CA GLU A 17 7.76 -23.46 -34.75
C GLU A 17 6.57 -23.88 -33.87
N THR A 18 6.77 -23.79 -32.55
CA THR A 18 5.70 -23.83 -31.56
C THR A 18 5.62 -22.42 -31.03
N SER A 19 4.56 -21.69 -31.40
CA SER A 19 4.29 -20.34 -30.89
C SER A 19 4.45 -20.34 -29.37
N PRO A 20 5.27 -19.44 -28.78
CA PRO A 20 5.42 -19.36 -27.33
C PRO A 20 4.03 -19.05 -26.75
N PRO A 21 3.53 -19.87 -25.83
CA PRO A 21 2.16 -19.68 -25.40
C PRO A 21 2.00 -18.52 -24.38
N PRO A 22 0.80 -17.96 -24.21
CA PRO A 22 0.60 -16.53 -23.85
C PRO A 22 0.85 -16.15 -22.38
N TRP A 23 1.37 -17.06 -21.57
CA TRP A 23 1.06 -17.12 -20.15
C TRP A 23 1.76 -16.15 -19.18
N PRO A 24 2.84 -15.40 -19.51
CA PRO A 24 3.39 -14.43 -18.56
C PRO A 24 2.68 -13.08 -18.64
N LEU A 25 2.43 -12.58 -19.85
CA LEU A 25 1.94 -11.20 -20.03
C LEU A 25 0.44 -11.06 -19.75
N GLU A 26 -0.36 -12.06 -20.08
CA GLU A 26 -1.81 -12.01 -19.87
C GLU A 26 -2.17 -12.09 -18.37
N LEU A 27 -1.47 -12.96 -17.63
CA LEU A 27 -1.60 -13.05 -16.17
C LEU A 27 -1.17 -11.75 -15.47
N LEU A 28 -0.05 -11.15 -15.93
CA LEU A 28 0.42 -9.88 -15.40
C LEU A 28 -0.48 -8.71 -15.78
N SER A 29 -1.06 -8.72 -16.98
CA SER A 29 -1.98 -7.66 -17.44
C SER A 29 -3.25 -7.61 -16.59
N GLY A 30 -3.81 -8.77 -16.23
CA GLY A 30 -4.96 -8.84 -15.33
C GLY A 30 -4.65 -8.33 -13.92
N LEU A 31 -3.45 -8.66 -13.40
CA LEU A 31 -2.97 -8.17 -12.11
C LEU A 31 -2.73 -6.66 -12.12
N ASP A 32 -2.07 -6.14 -13.17
CA ASP A 32 -1.73 -4.73 -13.35
C ASP A 32 -2.99 -3.84 -13.38
N LEU A 33 -4.00 -4.25 -14.15
CA LEU A 33 -5.27 -3.53 -14.22
C LEU A 33 -6.00 -3.51 -12.87
N ARG A 34 -6.03 -4.66 -12.17
CA ARG A 34 -6.68 -4.75 -10.86
C ARG A 34 -5.95 -3.93 -9.81
N ALA A 35 -4.62 -3.99 -9.78
CA ALA A 35 -3.81 -3.18 -8.87
C ALA A 35 -4.03 -1.68 -9.11
N THR A 36 -4.01 -1.24 -10.37
CA THR A 36 -4.26 0.16 -10.76
C THR A 36 -5.67 0.63 -10.36
N THR A 37 -6.67 -0.25 -10.52
CA THR A 37 -8.05 0.03 -10.10
C THR A 37 -8.14 0.23 -8.60
N LEU A 38 -7.54 -0.68 -7.80
CA LEU A 38 -7.47 -0.56 -6.34
C LEU A 38 -6.75 0.73 -5.92
N THR A 39 -5.60 1.06 -6.52
CA THR A 39 -4.89 2.33 -6.24
C THR A 39 -5.77 3.55 -6.49
N THR A 40 -6.56 3.55 -7.57
CA THR A 40 -7.47 4.65 -7.91
C THR A 40 -8.60 4.78 -6.88
N GLN A 41 -9.16 3.65 -6.42
CA GLN A 41 -10.19 3.62 -5.39
C GLN A 41 -9.66 4.08 -4.03
N ILE A 42 -8.44 3.66 -3.64
CA ILE A 42 -7.77 4.14 -2.43
C ILE A 42 -7.56 5.66 -2.49
N ALA A 43 -7.11 6.18 -3.64
CA ALA A 43 -6.95 7.62 -3.83
C ALA A 43 -8.29 8.38 -3.68
N ALA A 44 -9.41 7.77 -4.10
CA ALA A 44 -10.73 8.33 -3.86
C ALA A 44 -11.09 8.33 -2.36
N LEU A 45 -10.77 7.29 -1.60
CA LEU A 45 -10.95 7.28 -0.13
C LEU A 45 -10.18 8.41 0.53
N VAL A 46 -8.91 8.60 0.19
CA VAL A 46 -8.08 9.69 0.73
C VAL A 46 -8.65 11.05 0.33
N ARG A 47 -9.15 11.19 -0.91
CA ARG A 47 -9.80 12.42 -1.38
C ARG A 47 -11.07 12.73 -0.61
N ASP A 48 -11.82 11.73 -0.18
CA ASP A 48 -13.11 11.92 0.50
C ASP A 48 -12.99 11.88 2.04
N ALA A 49 -11.79 11.57 2.54
CA ALA A 49 -11.46 11.53 3.95
C ALA A 49 -11.91 12.80 4.69
N GLY A 50 -12.53 12.58 5.85
CA GLY A 50 -13.20 13.59 6.67
C GLY A 50 -14.53 14.10 6.16
N THR A 51 -14.97 13.83 4.92
CA THR A 51 -16.14 14.51 4.33
C THR A 51 -17.37 13.63 4.14
N THR A 52 -17.17 12.36 3.79
CA THR A 52 -18.26 11.43 3.49
C THR A 52 -18.36 10.36 4.56
N ARG A 53 -19.58 9.95 4.92
CA ARG A 53 -19.83 8.97 6.00
C ARG A 53 -19.57 7.52 5.61
N ASP A 54 -19.46 7.23 4.31
CA ASP A 54 -19.36 5.89 3.74
C ASP A 54 -17.90 5.43 3.53
N VAL A 55 -16.90 6.15 4.04
CA VAL A 55 -15.48 5.79 3.87
C VAL A 55 -15.18 4.41 4.46
N GLU A 56 -15.71 4.11 5.65
CA GLU A 56 -15.52 2.81 6.31
C GLU A 56 -16.17 1.65 5.51
N ASP A 57 -17.34 1.88 4.91
CA ASP A 57 -18.02 0.88 4.09
C ASP A 57 -17.27 0.62 2.77
N ARG A 58 -16.81 1.69 2.11
CA ARG A 58 -16.01 1.58 0.89
C ARG A 58 -14.65 0.93 1.16
N ASP A 59 -14.01 1.25 2.28
CA ASP A 59 -12.79 0.57 2.73
C ASP A 59 -13.01 -0.93 2.94
N ARG A 60 -14.08 -1.34 3.61
CA ARG A 60 -14.40 -2.76 3.81
C ARG A 60 -14.58 -3.51 2.50
N VAL A 61 -15.29 -2.91 1.53
CA VAL A 61 -15.43 -3.48 0.19
C VAL A 61 -14.05 -3.61 -0.48
N LEU A 62 -13.27 -2.53 -0.45
CA LEU A 62 -11.94 -2.46 -1.05
C LEU A 62 -10.95 -3.46 -0.44
N GLY A 63 -10.97 -3.61 0.88
CA GLY A 63 -10.16 -4.56 1.62
C GLY A 63 -10.51 -6.01 1.27
N THR A 64 -11.80 -6.30 1.04
CA THR A 64 -12.26 -7.60 0.56
C THR A 64 -11.79 -7.85 -0.87
N GLU A 65 -11.93 -6.85 -1.76
CA GLU A 65 -11.48 -6.96 -3.15
C GLU A 65 -9.96 -7.17 -3.25
N ALA A 66 -9.19 -6.46 -2.42
CA ALA A 66 -7.73 -6.60 -2.34
C ALA A 66 -7.32 -7.95 -1.74
N ALA A 67 -8.04 -8.46 -0.72
CA ALA A 67 -7.84 -9.81 -0.18
C ALA A 67 -8.05 -10.89 -1.25
N VAL A 68 -9.15 -10.81 -2.00
CA VAL A 68 -9.46 -11.74 -3.10
C VAL A 68 -8.43 -11.63 -4.22
N ALA A 69 -7.84 -10.45 -4.42
CA ALA A 69 -6.76 -10.24 -5.38
C ALA A 69 -5.39 -10.75 -4.89
N GLY A 70 -5.25 -11.04 -3.59
CA GLY A 70 -3.95 -11.32 -2.97
C GLY A 70 -3.02 -10.09 -2.89
N ILE A 71 -3.56 -8.87 -3.00
CA ILE A 71 -2.77 -7.62 -3.02
C ILE A 71 -2.76 -7.01 -1.61
N VAL A 72 -1.89 -7.54 -0.75
CA VAL A 72 -1.77 -7.12 0.66
C VAL A 72 -1.46 -5.63 0.79
N SER A 73 -0.60 -5.09 -0.09
CA SER A 73 -0.26 -3.65 -0.08
C SER A 73 -1.48 -2.75 -0.28
N ALA A 74 -2.47 -3.18 -1.07
CA ALA A 74 -3.70 -2.43 -1.26
C ALA A 74 -4.60 -2.46 -0.01
N GLN A 75 -4.65 -3.59 0.71
CA GLN A 75 -5.36 -3.67 2.00
C GLN A 75 -4.77 -2.71 3.03
N VAL A 76 -3.43 -2.72 3.15
CA VAL A 76 -2.70 -1.85 4.09
C VAL A 76 -2.91 -0.38 3.75
N MET A 77 -2.86 -0.01 2.46
CA MET A 77 -3.09 1.36 2.01
C MET A 77 -4.54 1.83 2.18
N ALA A 78 -5.51 0.93 2.06
CA ALA A 78 -6.92 1.21 2.32
C ALA A 78 -7.15 1.51 3.81
N GLU A 79 -6.66 0.65 4.72
CA GLU A 79 -6.77 0.89 6.17
C GLU A 79 -6.00 2.17 6.59
N LEU A 80 -4.87 2.49 5.96
CA LEU A 80 -4.20 3.78 6.17
C LEU A 80 -5.08 4.98 5.78
N ALA A 81 -5.88 4.86 4.72
CA ALA A 81 -6.84 5.90 4.33
C ALA A 81 -7.95 6.07 5.39
N VAL A 82 -8.36 4.97 6.05
CA VAL A 82 -9.29 5.01 7.20
C VAL A 82 -8.65 5.72 8.40
N CYS A 83 -7.40 5.42 8.73
CA CYS A 83 -6.65 6.16 9.75
C CYS A 83 -6.63 7.67 9.45
N PHE A 84 -6.34 8.05 8.20
CA PHE A 84 -6.38 9.45 7.77
C PHE A 84 -7.79 10.05 7.92
N HIS A 85 -8.83 9.35 7.49
CA HIS A 85 -10.22 9.79 7.62
C HIS A 85 -10.64 10.07 9.06
N HIS A 86 -10.26 9.22 10.02
CA HIS A 86 -10.56 9.45 11.44
C HIS A 86 -9.68 10.53 12.07
N ALA A 87 -8.41 10.62 11.68
CA ALA A 87 -7.55 11.72 12.10
C ALA A 87 -8.12 13.07 11.65
N VAL A 88 -8.65 13.16 10.43
CA VAL A 88 -9.30 14.37 9.91
C VAL A 88 -10.62 14.69 10.62
N GLN A 89 -11.38 13.70 11.07
CA GLN A 89 -12.56 13.93 11.92
C GLN A 89 -12.20 14.29 13.37
N ASN A 90 -10.92 14.22 13.73
CA ASN A 90 -10.46 14.34 15.11
C ASN A 90 -11.12 13.30 16.05
N ASP A 91 -11.44 12.12 15.52
CA ASP A 91 -12.01 11.01 16.27
C ASP A 91 -10.89 10.07 16.75
N HIS A 92 -10.36 10.37 17.95
CA HIS A 92 -9.27 9.63 18.55
C HIS A 92 -9.63 8.16 18.86
N GLY A 93 -10.90 7.85 19.14
CA GLY A 93 -11.32 6.47 19.42
C GLY A 93 -11.29 5.62 18.16
N LYS A 94 -11.82 6.15 17.06
CA LYS A 94 -11.82 5.45 15.78
C LYS A 94 -10.44 5.36 15.14
N VAL A 95 -9.61 6.41 15.24
CA VAL A 95 -8.25 6.36 14.68
C VAL A 95 -7.39 5.32 15.39
N ASN A 96 -7.49 5.19 16.72
CA ASN A 96 -6.76 4.16 17.47
C ASN A 96 -7.21 2.75 17.09
N THR A 97 -8.52 2.56 16.90
CA THR A 97 -9.07 1.28 16.43
C THR A 97 -8.53 0.92 15.04
N ALA A 98 -8.48 1.89 14.12
CA ALA A 98 -7.92 1.69 12.78
C ALA A 98 -6.41 1.42 12.82
N ILE A 99 -5.66 2.10 13.68
CA ILE A 99 -4.22 1.83 13.91
C ILE A 99 -4.01 0.40 14.41
N SER A 100 -4.85 -0.11 15.32
CA SER A 100 -4.76 -1.51 15.77
C SER A 100 -4.99 -2.50 14.62
N ARG A 101 -6.00 -2.28 13.78
CA ARG A 101 -6.23 -3.12 12.59
C ARG A 101 -5.09 -3.03 11.60
N LEU A 102 -4.55 -1.84 11.38
CA LEU A 102 -3.39 -1.63 10.52
C LEU A 102 -2.17 -2.39 11.05
N CYS A 103 -1.92 -2.35 12.36
CA CYS A 103 -0.85 -3.10 13.00
C CYS A 103 -0.98 -4.61 12.77
N ASP A 104 -2.20 -5.16 12.88
CA ASP A 104 -2.47 -6.56 12.58
C ASP A 104 -2.21 -6.92 11.10
N LEU A 105 -2.56 -6.03 10.17
CA LEU A 105 -2.29 -6.21 8.74
C LEU A 105 -0.80 -6.13 8.40
N THR A 106 -0.01 -5.38 9.17
CA THR A 106 1.41 -5.09 8.88
C THR A 106 2.40 -5.88 9.71
N ARG A 107 1.96 -6.94 10.41
CA ARG A 107 2.79 -7.70 11.35
C ARG A 107 4.12 -8.19 10.76
N ASP A 108 4.11 -8.62 9.51
CA ASP A 108 5.28 -9.17 8.83
C ASP A 108 5.93 -8.19 7.83
N ASN A 109 5.14 -7.26 7.29
CA ASN A 109 5.57 -6.32 6.25
C ASN A 109 4.86 -4.98 6.41
N TYR A 110 5.50 -3.91 5.93
CA TYR A 110 4.92 -2.57 5.88
C TYR A 110 4.62 -1.90 7.23
N ALA A 111 5.29 -2.31 8.31
CA ALA A 111 5.13 -1.73 9.64
C ALA A 111 5.30 -0.19 9.68
N TYR A 112 6.03 0.40 8.72
CA TYR A 112 6.18 1.86 8.60
C TYR A 112 4.86 2.61 8.31
N TYR A 113 3.82 1.95 7.81
CA TYR A 113 2.50 2.58 7.70
C TYR A 113 1.83 2.79 9.06
N VAL A 114 2.17 1.97 10.08
CA VAL A 114 1.73 2.19 11.46
C VAL A 114 2.38 3.47 12.00
N ASP A 115 3.68 3.66 11.78
CA ASP A 115 4.37 4.90 12.15
C ASP A 115 3.70 6.11 11.48
N ILE A 116 3.39 6.03 10.17
CA ILE A 116 2.67 7.09 9.45
C ILE A 116 1.28 7.34 10.06
N ALA A 117 0.53 6.30 10.42
CA ALA A 117 -0.78 6.45 11.04
C ALA A 117 -0.70 7.11 12.42
N GLN A 118 0.28 6.72 13.25
CA GLN A 118 0.57 7.35 14.53
C GLN A 118 1.02 8.82 14.35
N PHE A 119 1.82 9.11 13.32
CA PHE A 119 2.15 10.49 12.93
C PHE A 119 0.91 11.27 12.54
N MET A 120 -0.01 10.72 11.75
CA MET A 120 -1.27 11.40 11.41
C MET A 120 -2.13 11.68 12.64
N ALA A 121 -2.15 10.76 13.61
CA ALA A 121 -2.95 10.85 14.83
C ALA A 121 -2.28 11.66 15.98
N ASP A 122 -1.05 12.15 15.79
CA ASP A 122 -0.20 12.73 16.84
C ASP A 122 0.13 11.82 18.02
N THR A 123 -0.05 10.53 17.85
CA THR A 123 0.11 9.58 18.96
C THR A 123 1.59 9.18 19.08
N PRO A 124 2.11 8.87 20.27
CA PRO A 124 3.44 8.29 20.42
C PRO A 124 3.64 7.03 19.56
N LEU A 125 4.88 6.78 19.14
CA LEU A 125 5.23 5.52 18.50
C LEU A 125 5.36 4.45 19.59
N ASP A 126 4.42 3.50 19.64
CA ASP A 126 4.47 2.39 20.60
C ASP A 126 5.55 1.35 20.22
N GLN A 127 5.73 1.12 18.91
CA GLN A 127 6.75 0.25 18.37
C GLN A 127 7.27 0.83 17.06
N VAL A 128 8.56 1.15 17.01
CA VAL A 128 9.18 1.76 15.82
C VAL A 128 9.40 0.70 14.75
N SER A 129 8.95 0.95 13.52
CA SER A 129 9.06 0.01 12.40
C SER A 129 10.48 -0.29 11.90
N GLY A 130 11.50 0.42 12.41
CA GLY A 130 12.87 0.38 11.90
C GLY A 130 13.08 1.11 10.57
N ALA A 131 12.05 1.79 10.04
CA ALA A 131 12.17 2.57 8.81
C ALA A 131 13.16 3.73 8.94
N ARG A 132 13.95 3.95 7.88
CA ARG A 132 14.82 5.12 7.78
C ARG A 132 14.16 6.21 6.92
N TRP A 133 13.67 7.25 7.58
CA TRP A 133 13.02 8.39 6.94
C TRP A 133 14.01 9.28 6.18
N LEU A 134 13.62 9.76 4.99
CA LEU A 134 14.48 10.54 4.09
C LEU A 134 14.93 11.89 4.68
N ASP A 135 14.01 12.61 5.32
CA ASP A 135 14.22 13.98 5.82
C ASP A 135 14.29 14.07 7.37
N SER A 136 14.43 12.93 8.06
CA SER A 136 14.17 12.68 9.49
C SER A 136 12.74 12.29 9.86
N GLU A 137 12.61 11.59 10.98
CA GLU A 137 11.33 11.19 11.57
C GLU A 137 10.47 12.40 11.93
N GLN A 138 11.05 13.38 12.64
CA GLN A 138 10.31 14.56 13.09
C GLN A 138 9.77 15.37 11.91
N HIS A 139 10.56 15.53 10.85
CA HIS A 139 10.10 16.23 9.65
C HIS A 139 8.97 15.47 8.95
N THR A 140 9.08 14.15 8.89
CA THR A 140 8.04 13.28 8.32
C THR A 140 6.75 13.34 9.14
N ARG A 141 6.86 13.27 10.48
CA ARG A 141 5.74 13.46 11.41
C ARG A 141 5.05 14.79 11.15
N ASN A 142 5.82 15.88 11.11
CA ASN A 142 5.30 17.23 10.91
C ASN A 142 4.57 17.36 9.56
N ARG A 143 5.08 16.75 8.49
CA ARG A 143 4.40 16.74 7.18
C ARG A 143 3.06 16.02 7.25
N TRP A 144 3.00 14.82 7.82
CA TRP A 144 1.75 14.07 7.95
C TRP A 144 0.74 14.77 8.85
N ARG A 145 1.17 15.30 10.00
CA ARG A 145 0.32 16.15 10.85
C ARG A 145 -0.18 17.38 10.09
N GLY A 146 0.69 18.07 9.36
CA GLY A 146 0.32 19.23 8.55
C GLY A 146 -0.80 18.92 7.55
N LEU A 147 -0.76 17.76 6.88
CA LEU A 147 -1.82 17.33 5.97
C LEU A 147 -3.16 17.11 6.70
N VAL A 148 -3.15 16.44 7.86
CA VAL A 148 -4.36 16.23 8.66
C VAL A 148 -4.93 17.58 9.10
N THR A 149 -4.11 18.46 9.67
CA THR A 149 -4.56 19.78 10.15
C THR A 149 -5.08 20.65 9.03
N ALA A 150 -4.40 20.67 7.87
CA ALA A 150 -4.90 21.40 6.70
C ALA A 150 -6.27 20.88 6.27
N ARG A 151 -6.46 19.55 6.27
CA ARG A 151 -7.72 18.93 5.89
C ARG A 151 -8.82 19.19 6.92
N GLN A 152 -8.51 19.14 8.22
CA GLN A 152 -9.41 19.52 9.31
C GLN A 152 -9.92 20.95 9.13
N ALA A 153 -9.04 21.91 8.80
CA ALA A 153 -9.44 23.29 8.56
C ALA A 153 -10.43 23.43 7.39
N HIS A 154 -10.23 22.67 6.30
CA HIS A 154 -11.19 22.64 5.19
C HIS A 154 -12.52 21.98 5.56
N HIS A 155 -12.51 21.00 6.44
CA HIS A 155 -13.72 20.32 6.93
C HIS A 155 -14.53 21.22 7.88
N SER A 156 -13.89 21.87 8.85
CA SER A 156 -14.54 22.75 9.82
C SER A 156 -15.06 24.06 9.22
N GLY A 157 -14.62 24.43 8.01
CA GLY A 157 -15.05 25.62 7.29
C GLY A 157 -16.26 25.43 6.35
N ARG A 158 -16.87 24.24 6.32
CA ARG A 158 -18.14 23.96 5.60
C ARG A 158 -19.27 23.78 6.58
#